data_AF-A0A9P3J0N1-F1
#
_entry.id   AF-A0A9P3J0N1-F1
#
_cell.length_a   1.000
_cell.length_b   1.000
_cell.length_c   1.000
_cell.angle_alpha   90.00
_cell.angle_beta   90.00
_cell.angle_gamma   90.00
#
_symmetry.space_group_name_H-M   'P 1'
#
loop_
_entity.id
_entity.type
_entity.pdbx_description
1 polymer ?
#
loop_
_entity_poly.entity_id
_entity_poly.type
_entity_poly.pdbx_seq_one_letter_code
_entity_poly.pdbx_strand_id
1 'polypeptide(L)' 'MAGPGEGQTPPPAGFNPTLLVILVVVGFFVLFLVGHAAMYFYAQSVLPPKRKKAVSQRKLKRERLKQGVSIPGE' A
#
# COMPACT_ATOMS: atom_id res chain seq x y z
N MET A 1 -63.08 10.08 -24.98
CA MET A 1 -62.83 10.10 -23.53
C MET A 1 -61.50 9.40 -23.30
N ALA A 2 -60.38 10.14 -23.27
CA ALA A 2 -59.03 9.57 -23.19
C ALA A 2 -58.52 9.73 -21.75
N GLY A 3 -58.15 8.62 -21.11
CA GLY A 3 -57.68 8.60 -19.72
C GLY A 3 -56.26 9.15 -19.58
N PRO A 4 -55.94 9.92 -18.52
CA PRO A 4 -54.59 10.39 -18.29
C PRO A 4 -53.84 9.45 -17.33
N GLY A 5 -52.62 9.07 -17.70
CA GLY A 5 -51.60 8.72 -16.71
C GLY A 5 -51.11 7.27 -16.69
N GLU A 6 -50.88 6.64 -17.85
CA GLU A 6 -50.01 5.46 -17.87
C GLU A 6 -48.59 5.85 -17.44
N GLY A 7 -48.11 5.14 -16.43
CA GLY A 7 -46.91 5.45 -15.66
C GLY A 7 -45.68 5.63 -16.54
N GLN A 8 -45.06 6.80 -16.39
CA GLN A 8 -43.76 7.09 -16.96
C GLN A 8 -42.70 6.25 -16.22
N THR A 9 -42.39 5.08 -16.77
CA THR A 9 -41.18 4.36 -16.38
C THR A 9 -39.99 5.12 -16.98
N PRO A 10 -39.01 5.55 -16.17
CA PRO A 10 -37.84 6.20 -16.72
C PRO A 10 -37.10 5.20 -17.63
N PRO A 11 -36.60 5.64 -18.79
CA PRO A 11 -35.81 4.78 -19.67
C PRO A 11 -34.59 4.23 -18.91
N PRO A 12 -34.13 3.00 -19.22
CA PRO A 12 -32.99 2.41 -18.54
C PRO A 12 -31.79 3.34 -18.73
N ALA A 13 -31.37 3.98 -17.63
CA ALA A 13 -30.24 4.89 -17.64
C ALA A 13 -28.97 4.09 -17.97
N GLY A 14 -28.44 4.30 -19.18
CA GLY A 14 -27.21 3.69 -19.63
C GLY A 14 -26.01 4.11 -18.77
N PHE A 15 -25.01 3.25 -18.70
CA PHE A 15 -23.82 3.49 -17.87
C PHE A 15 -23.09 4.75 -18.32
N ASN A 16 -22.84 5.67 -17.39
CA ASN A 16 -22.22 6.95 -17.69
C ASN A 16 -20.73 6.76 -18.02
N PRO A 17 -20.26 7.13 -19.23
CA PRO A 17 -18.88 6.88 -19.64
C PRO A 17 -17.89 7.61 -18.73
N THR A 18 -18.23 8.81 -18.25
CA THR A 18 -17.41 9.58 -17.30
C THR A 18 -17.19 8.84 -15.99
N LEU A 19 -18.23 8.18 -15.46
CA LEU A 19 -18.11 7.39 -14.23
C LEU A 19 -17.20 6.18 -14.43
N LEU A 20 -17.31 5.51 -15.59
CA LEU A 20 -16.45 4.38 -15.94
C LEU A 20 -14.98 4.81 -16.03
N VAL A 21 -14.69 5.95 -16.67
CA VAL A 21 -13.33 6.48 -16.76
C VAL A 21 -12.76 6.83 -15.39
N ILE A 22 -13.55 7.49 -14.52
CA ILE A 22 -13.11 7.79 -13.15
C ILE A 22 -12.77 6.49 -12.41
N LEU A 23 -13.62 5.48 -12.51
CA LEU A 23 -13.40 4.19 -11.85
C LEU A 23 -12.12 3.51 -12.35
N VAL A 24 -11.88 3.54 -13.67
CA VAL A 24 -10.67 2.95 -14.27
C VAL A 24 -9.42 3.72 -13.84
N VAL A 25 -9.44 5.05 -13.86
CA VAL A 25 -8.28 5.86 -13.47
C VAL A 25 -7.96 5.68 -11.99
N VAL A 26 -8.97 5.73 -11.12
CA VAL A 26 -8.78 5.52 -9.68
C VAL A 26 -8.28 4.10 -9.42
N GLY A 27 -8.88 3.09 -10.05
CA GLY A 27 -8.44 1.70 -9.93
C GLY A 27 -7.01 1.50 -10.40
N PHE A 28 -6.63 2.10 -11.54
CA PHE A 28 -5.28 2.05 -12.06
C PHE A 28 -4.27 2.66 -11.09
N PHE A 29 -4.57 3.83 -10.52
CA PHE A 29 -3.71 4.46 -9.52
C PHE A 29 -3.52 3.59 -8.27
N VAL A 30 -4.59 2.96 -7.77
CA VAL A 30 -4.51 2.07 -6.61
C VAL A 30 -3.64 0.85 -6.92
N LEU A 31 -3.88 0.17 -8.05
CA LEU A 31 -3.07 -0.96 -8.50
C LEU A 31 -1.60 -0.57 -8.70
N PHE A 32 -1.35 0.61 -9.28
CA PHE A 32 -0.01 1.13 -9.49
C PHE A 32 0.71 1.39 -8.16
N LEU A 33 0.04 2.00 -7.18
CA LEU A 33 0.60 2.24 -5.85
C LEU A 33 0.88 0.94 -5.10
N VAL A 34 -0.08 0.00 -5.11
CA VAL A 34 0.08 -1.30 -4.44
C VAL A 34 1.19 -2.10 -5.09
N GLY A 35 1.23 -2.19 -6.42
CA GLY A 35 2.29 -2.87 -7.15
C GLY A 35 3.66 -2.24 -6.91
N HIS A 36 3.73 -0.90 -6.84
CA HIS A 36 4.97 -0.19 -6.54
C HIS A 36 5.45 -0.43 -5.11
N ALA A 37 4.54 -0.36 -4.12
CA ALA A 37 4.86 -0.65 -2.73
C ALA A 37 5.24 -2.13 -2.54
N ALA A 38 4.55 -3.04 -3.21
CA ALA A 38 4.88 -4.47 -3.20
C ALA A 38 6.28 -4.72 -3.75
N MET A 39 6.69 -4.03 -4.82
CA MET A 39 8.05 -4.13 -5.34
C MET A 39 9.09 -3.63 -4.32
N TYR A 40 8.79 -2.56 -3.58
CA TYR A 40 9.66 -2.08 -2.50
C TYR A 40 9.80 -3.12 -1.37
N PHE A 41 8.68 -3.71 -0.94
CA PHE A 41 8.69 -4.76 0.08
C PHE A 41 9.37 -6.04 -0.41
N TYR A 42 9.18 -6.41 -1.67
CA TYR A 42 9.85 -7.54 -2.30
C TYR A 42 11.36 -7.32 -2.39
N ALA A 43 11.79 -6.11 -2.77
CA ALA A 43 13.19 -5.75 -2.73
C ALA A 43 13.75 -5.79 -1.30
N GLN A 44 13.00 -5.37 -0.27
CA GLN A 44 13.45 -5.48 1.12
C GLN A 44 13.47 -6.90 1.68
N SER A 45 12.66 -7.82 1.14
CA SER A 45 12.65 -9.22 1.57
C SER A 45 13.74 -10.04 0.86
N VAL A 46 14.03 -9.70 -0.41
CA VAL A 46 15.05 -10.39 -1.22
C VAL A 46 16.44 -9.79 -1.03
N LEU A 47 16.56 -8.45 -0.93
CA LEU A 47 17.80 -7.84 -0.50
C LEU A 47 17.86 -7.92 1.03
N PRO A 48 18.97 -8.40 1.62
CA PRO A 48 19.11 -8.38 3.06
C PRO A 48 18.87 -6.95 3.54
N PRO A 49 18.02 -6.74 4.58
CA PRO A 49 17.74 -5.41 5.09
C PRO A 49 19.08 -4.76 5.32
N LYS A 50 19.35 -3.60 4.69
CA LYS A 50 20.63 -2.88 4.80
C LYS A 50 20.99 -2.85 6.26
N ARG A 51 21.80 -3.81 6.71
CA ARG A 51 22.26 -3.86 8.08
C ARG A 51 22.99 -2.54 8.20
N LYS A 52 22.50 -1.62 9.04
CA LYS A 52 23.27 -0.46 9.50
C LYS A 52 24.70 -0.96 9.63
N LYS A 53 25.60 -0.52 8.74
CA LYS A 53 26.86 -1.20 8.36
C LYS A 53 27.21 -2.20 9.44
N ALA A 54 26.95 -3.51 9.23
CA ALA A 54 26.99 -4.50 10.29
C ALA A 54 28.18 -4.21 11.20
N VAL A 55 27.90 -3.53 12.32
CA VAL A 55 28.96 -3.06 13.19
C VAL A 55 29.51 -4.37 13.68
N SER A 56 30.76 -4.69 13.29
CA SER A 56 31.32 -6.01 13.54
C SER A 56 31.00 -6.35 14.99
N GLN A 57 30.58 -7.59 15.28
CA GLN A 57 30.14 -7.95 16.65
C GLN A 57 31.18 -7.52 17.71
N ARG A 58 32.45 -7.42 17.32
CA ARG A 58 33.54 -6.80 18.07
C ARG A 58 33.33 -5.31 18.38
N LYS A 59 32.98 -4.48 17.40
CA LYS A 59 32.66 -3.06 17.61
C LYS A 59 31.34 -2.89 18.38
N LEU A 60 30.31 -3.73 18.16
CA LEU A 60 29.06 -3.66 18.92
C LEU A 60 29.29 -4.01 20.40
N LYS A 61 30.01 -5.10 20.70
CA LYS A 61 30.41 -5.46 22.07
C LYS A 61 31.30 -4.39 22.70
N ARG A 62 32.24 -3.80 21.94
CA ARG A 62 33.11 -2.73 22.45
C ARG A 62 32.33 -1.45 22.77
N GLU A 63 31.35 -1.07 21.96
CA GLU A 63 30.48 0.08 22.23
C GLU A 63 29.53 -0.23 23.40
N ARG A 64 28.98 -1.45 23.49
CA ARG A 64 28.15 -1.91 24.62
C ARG A 64 28.91 -1.94 25.95
N LEU A 65 30.16 -2.40 25.94
CA LEU A 65 31.07 -2.40 27.09
C LEU A 65 31.43 -0.98 27.52
N LYS A 66 31.64 -0.06 26.57
CA LYS A 66 31.90 1.37 26.85
C LYS A 66 30.67 2.10 27.39
N GLN A 67 29.48 1.71 26.93
CA GLN A 67 28.22 2.29 27.36
C GLN A 67 27.74 1.74 28.72
N GLY A 68 28.47 0.79 29.32
CA GLY A 68 28.12 0.23 30.63
C GLY A 68 26.76 -0.45 30.67
N VAL A 69 26.21 -0.84 29.52
CA VAL A 69 24.90 -1.50 29.43
C VAL A 69 25.10 -2.94 29.88
N SER A 70 24.91 -3.17 31.18
CA SER A 70 24.73 -4.50 31.75
C SER A 70 23.55 -5.17 31.06
N ILE A 71 23.71 -6.46 30.84
CA ILE A 71 22.74 -7.34 30.20
C ILE A 71 21.40 -7.17 30.95
N PRO A 72 20.27 -6.89 30.27
CA PRO A 72 18.96 -7.05 30.90
C PRO A 72 18.72 -8.55 31.02
N GLY A 73 19.08 -9.12 32.16
CA GLY A 73 18.92 -10.54 32.46
C GLY A 73 20.18 -11.15 33.03
N GLU A 74 20.12 -11.40 34.33
CA GLU A 74 20.84 -12.49 34.99
C GLU A 74 20.45 -13.85 34.36
#